data_AF-A0A848L9C8-F1
#
_entry.id   AF-A0A848L9C8-F1
#
_cell.length_a   1.000
_cell.length_b   1.000
_cell.length_c   1.000
_cell.angle_alpha   90.00
_cell.angle_beta   90.00
_cell.angle_gamma   90.00
#
_symmetry.space_group_name_H-M   'P 1'
#
loop_
_entity.id
_entity.type
_entity.pdbx_description
1 polymer ?
#
loop_
_entity_poly.entity_id
_entity_poly.type
_entity_poly.pdbx_seq_one_letter_code
_entity_poly.pdbx_strand_id
1 'polypeptide(L)'
;MTAALISQGYAVDHSARRRAESVRRHEDALARLAARRMPLPGQQPSTWPVSAGQRRRPLLREVKVPVLEHDSIEINDEADVQTRTDSHVRTDLPRPVLTPREAEVLRTWLLVDSKPAVGQELFISLGTVNTHLTRIRAKYAEIGRPAPTKAGLVARAVQDGLISLDEL
;
A
#
# COMPACT_ATOMS: atom_id res chain seq x y z
N MET A 1 15.61 -30.95 -28.84
CA MET A 1 14.14 -31.14 -28.79
C MET A 1 13.91 -32.40 -27.95
N THR A 2 13.21 -32.45 -26.82
CA THR A 2 12.26 -31.53 -26.15
C THR A 2 12.29 -31.96 -24.65
N ALA A 3 11.97 -31.17 -23.62
CA ALA A 3 11.29 -29.88 -23.54
C ALA A 3 11.78 -29.03 -22.35
N ALA A 4 11.40 -27.74 -22.33
CA ALA A 4 11.46 -26.86 -21.17
C ALA A 4 10.09 -26.17 -21.04
N LEU A 5 9.24 -26.58 -20.08
CA LEU A 5 7.87 -26.05 -19.93
C LEU A 5 7.18 -26.42 -18.58
N ILE A 6 7.86 -26.31 -17.43
CA ILE A 6 7.23 -26.50 -16.10
C ILE A 6 7.73 -25.45 -15.09
N SER A 7 7.40 -24.17 -15.29
CA SER A 7 7.70 -23.12 -14.29
C SER A 7 6.63 -22.02 -14.14
N GLN A 8 5.77 -21.79 -15.14
CA GLN A 8 4.81 -20.67 -15.11
C GLN A 8 3.53 -20.92 -14.28
N GLY A 9 3.30 -22.13 -13.75
CA GLY A 9 1.99 -22.54 -13.22
C GLY A 9 1.76 -22.39 -11.71
N TYR A 10 2.82 -22.22 -10.89
CA TYR A 10 2.71 -22.37 -9.42
C TYR A 10 2.51 -21.06 -8.63
N ALA A 11 2.83 -19.90 -9.21
CA ALA A 11 2.84 -18.63 -8.47
C ALA A 11 1.44 -18.11 -8.06
N VAL A 12 0.39 -18.45 -8.82
CA VAL A 12 -0.94 -17.82 -8.66
C VAL A 12 -1.64 -18.22 -7.36
N ASP A 13 -1.48 -19.48 -6.95
CA ASP A 13 -2.27 -20.13 -5.90
C ASP A 13 -1.88 -19.67 -4.47
N HIS A 14 -0.58 -19.48 -4.20
CA HIS A 14 -0.11 -19.02 -2.89
C HIS A 14 -0.72 -17.68 -2.48
N SER A 15 -1.00 -16.80 -3.44
CA SER A 15 -1.74 -15.54 -3.26
C SER A 15 -3.16 -15.74 -2.73
N ALA A 16 -3.90 -16.66 -3.34
CA ALA A 16 -5.29 -16.91 -3.01
C ALA A 16 -5.38 -17.53 -1.61
N ARG A 17 -4.52 -18.50 -1.31
CA ARG A 17 -4.41 -19.15 0.01
C ARG A 17 -4.09 -18.13 1.11
N ARG A 18 -3.09 -17.26 0.92
CA ARG A 18 -2.69 -16.25 1.93
C ARG A 18 -3.72 -15.13 2.09
N ARG A 19 -4.38 -14.69 1.01
CA ARG A 19 -5.50 -13.73 1.12
C ARG A 19 -6.68 -14.33 1.88
N ALA A 20 -7.09 -15.56 1.55
CA ALA A 20 -8.14 -16.28 2.28
C ALA A 20 -7.76 -16.46 3.77
N GLU A 21 -6.51 -16.81 4.07
CA GLU A 21 -6.01 -16.96 5.43
C GLU A 21 -6.00 -15.62 6.22
N SER A 22 -5.67 -14.50 5.56
CA SER A 22 -5.74 -13.16 6.18
C SER A 22 -7.18 -12.70 6.43
N VAL A 23 -8.11 -13.02 5.52
CA VAL A 23 -9.54 -12.75 5.69
C VAL A 23 -10.09 -13.57 6.86
N ARG A 24 -9.81 -14.88 6.91
CA ARG A 24 -10.20 -15.75 8.05
C ARG A 24 -9.70 -15.23 9.38
N ARG A 25 -8.42 -14.82 9.49
CA ARG A 25 -7.88 -14.23 10.73
C ARG A 25 -8.61 -12.95 11.16
N HIS A 26 -9.06 -12.14 10.20
CA HIS A 26 -9.83 -10.93 10.48
C HIS A 26 -11.27 -11.27 10.90
N GLU A 27 -11.92 -12.18 10.20
CA GLU A 27 -13.27 -12.68 10.52
C GLU A 27 -13.30 -13.38 11.89
N ASP A 28 -12.34 -14.24 12.21
CA ASP A 28 -12.18 -14.86 13.53
C ASP A 28 -11.97 -13.81 14.64
N ALA A 29 -11.20 -12.75 14.37
CA ALA A 29 -11.01 -11.66 15.32
C ALA A 29 -12.31 -10.86 15.53
N LEU A 30 -13.06 -10.57 14.45
CA LEU A 30 -14.37 -9.92 14.53
C LEU A 30 -15.40 -10.80 15.27
N ALA A 31 -15.44 -12.10 15.00
CA ALA A 31 -16.30 -13.05 15.70
C ALA A 31 -15.98 -13.13 17.20
N ARG A 32 -14.70 -13.12 17.57
CA ARG A 32 -14.25 -13.06 18.98
C ARG A 32 -14.62 -11.74 19.66
N LEU A 33 -14.61 -10.62 18.94
CA LEU A 33 -15.07 -9.33 19.45
C LEU A 33 -16.61 -9.29 19.60
N ALA A 34 -17.35 -9.83 18.63
CA ALA A 34 -18.81 -9.95 18.69
C ALA A 34 -19.26 -10.85 19.84
N ALA A 35 -18.59 -11.99 20.06
CA ALA A 35 -18.85 -12.88 21.20
C ALA A 35 -18.50 -12.25 22.56
N ARG A 36 -17.61 -11.26 22.60
CA ARG A 36 -17.29 -10.45 23.79
C ARG A 36 -18.22 -9.26 24.01
N ARG A 37 -19.11 -8.96 23.06
CA ARG A 37 -20.13 -7.92 23.21
C ARG A 37 -21.26 -8.45 24.11
N MET A 38 -21.04 -8.38 25.42
CA MET A 38 -22.09 -8.59 26.42
C MET A 38 -23.32 -7.75 26.11
N PRO A 39 -24.54 -8.21 26.43
CA PRO A 39 -25.69 -7.32 26.52
C PRO A 39 -25.36 -6.23 27.55
N LEU A 40 -25.51 -4.95 27.17
CA LEU A 40 -25.36 -3.85 28.12
C LEU A 40 -26.46 -3.99 29.19
N PRO A 41 -26.12 -4.28 30.47
CA PRO A 41 -27.13 -4.38 31.51
C PRO A 41 -27.74 -2.99 31.72
N GLY A 42 -29.08 -2.91 31.70
CA GLY A 42 -29.79 -1.65 31.96
C GLY A 42 -30.13 -0.79 30.75
N GLN A 43 -29.99 -1.27 29.50
CA GLN A 43 -30.73 -0.66 28.39
C GLN A 43 -32.23 -0.96 28.54
N GLN A 44 -32.92 -0.09 29.27
CA GLN A 44 -34.37 0.07 29.17
C GLN A 44 -34.72 0.24 27.68
N PRO A 45 -35.64 -0.56 27.10
CA PRO A 45 -36.15 -0.27 25.77
C PRO A 45 -36.80 1.11 25.84
N SER A 46 -36.25 2.08 25.12
CA SER A 46 -36.70 3.46 25.21
C SER A 46 -38.10 3.59 24.62
N THR A 47 -39.09 3.60 25.51
CA THR A 47 -40.50 3.83 25.24
C THR A 47 -40.76 5.32 24.98
N TRP A 48 -40.00 5.93 24.06
CA TRP A 48 -40.40 7.24 23.53
C TRP A 48 -41.77 7.08 22.88
N PRO A 49 -42.79 7.86 23.29
CA PRO A 49 -44.07 7.81 22.63
C PRO A 49 -43.88 8.30 21.19
N VAL A 50 -44.19 7.45 20.22
CA VAL A 50 -44.20 7.84 18.81
C VAL A 50 -45.45 8.70 18.59
N SER A 51 -45.35 9.97 18.96
CA SER A 51 -46.42 10.95 18.79
C SER A 51 -46.73 11.12 17.30
N ALA A 52 -47.87 10.56 16.89
CA ALA A 52 -48.41 10.76 15.56
C ALA A 52 -48.71 12.25 15.34
N GLY A 53 -47.89 12.95 14.53
CA GLY A 53 -48.25 14.30 14.09
C GLY A 53 -47.13 15.32 13.86
N GLN A 54 -45.87 15.09 14.22
CA GLN A 54 -44.81 16.06 13.88
C GLN A 54 -44.36 15.89 12.42
N ARG A 55 -45.12 16.49 11.49
CA ARG A 55 -44.74 16.57 10.07
C ARG A 55 -43.59 17.57 9.85
N ARG A 56 -42.82 17.31 8.78
CA ARG A 56 -41.84 18.20 8.08
C ARG A 56 -40.49 18.36 8.81
N ARG A 57 -39.37 18.06 8.17
CA ARG A 57 -38.98 18.56 6.84
C ARG A 57 -38.52 17.48 5.84
N PRO A 58 -38.74 17.69 4.53
CA PRO A 58 -38.37 16.72 3.50
C PRO A 58 -36.92 16.91 3.11
N LEU A 59 -36.10 15.87 3.28
CA LEU A 59 -34.88 15.68 2.50
C LEU A 59 -34.73 14.16 2.28
N LEU A 60 -35.18 13.67 1.13
CA LEU A 60 -34.29 12.77 0.42
C LEU A 60 -33.06 13.63 0.13
N ARG A 61 -32.05 13.56 1.01
CA ARG A 61 -30.69 13.78 0.55
C ARG A 61 -30.42 12.57 -0.31
N GLU A 62 -30.80 12.69 -1.57
CA GLU A 62 -30.38 11.82 -2.64
C GLU A 62 -28.87 11.79 -2.53
N VAL A 63 -28.33 10.72 -1.94
CA VAL A 63 -26.90 10.48 -1.90
C VAL A 63 -26.59 10.02 -3.31
N LYS A 64 -26.50 11.01 -4.20
CA LYS A 64 -25.91 10.91 -5.51
C LYS A 64 -24.45 10.58 -5.25
N VAL A 65 -24.20 9.29 -5.01
CA VAL A 65 -22.87 8.72 -5.08
C VAL A 65 -22.37 9.09 -6.47
N PRO A 66 -21.30 9.91 -6.59
CA PRO A 66 -20.65 10.01 -7.86
C PRO A 66 -20.10 8.61 -8.12
N VAL A 67 -20.68 7.92 -9.10
CA VAL A 67 -19.94 6.91 -9.84
C VAL A 67 -18.82 7.70 -10.49
N LEU A 68 -17.66 7.70 -9.84
CA LEU A 68 -16.42 8.16 -10.44
C LEU A 68 -16.04 7.08 -11.45
N GLU A 69 -16.66 7.17 -12.63
CA GLU A 69 -16.04 6.64 -13.84
C GLU A 69 -14.64 7.24 -13.93
N HIS A 70 -13.67 6.34 -13.95
CA HIS A 70 -12.27 6.52 -14.32
C HIS A 70 -11.72 7.94 -14.24
N ASP A 71 -10.88 8.18 -13.25
CA ASP A 71 -9.60 8.78 -13.63
C ASP A 71 -8.42 8.13 -12.92
N SER A 72 -7.27 8.26 -13.56
CA SER A 72 -5.97 7.86 -13.07
C SER A 72 -5.72 8.47 -11.69
N ILE A 73 -5.05 7.75 -10.79
CA ILE A 73 -4.43 8.44 -9.64
C ILE A 73 -3.36 9.35 -10.24
N GLU A 74 -3.67 10.63 -10.34
CA GLU A 74 -2.75 11.65 -10.82
C GLU A 74 -1.47 11.56 -10.00
N ILE A 75 -0.40 11.15 -10.68
CA ILE A 75 0.95 11.36 -10.20
C ILE A 75 1.12 12.87 -10.28
N ASN A 76 1.09 13.55 -9.13
CA ASN A 76 1.36 14.98 -9.08
C ASN A 76 2.81 15.23 -9.47
N ASP A 77 3.03 15.40 -10.78
CA ASP A 77 4.30 15.72 -11.43
C ASP A 77 4.66 17.22 -11.35
N GLU A 78 4.10 17.94 -10.38
CA GLU A 78 4.50 19.32 -10.05
C GLU A 78 5.79 19.34 -9.22
N ALA A 79 6.88 18.88 -9.84
CA ALA A 79 8.22 19.28 -9.49
C ALA A 79 8.50 20.67 -10.07
N ASP A 80 8.29 21.70 -9.25
CA ASP A 80 8.61 23.11 -9.50
C ASP A 80 9.92 23.29 -10.28
N VAL A 81 9.80 23.76 -11.53
CA VAL A 81 10.94 24.07 -12.42
C VAL A 81 11.50 25.43 -12.04
N GLN A 82 12.16 25.50 -10.88
CA GLN A 82 13.05 26.61 -10.57
C GLN A 82 14.49 26.26 -10.89
N THR A 83 14.87 26.46 -12.15
CA THR A 83 16.26 26.52 -12.58
C THR A 83 17.01 27.61 -11.80
N ARG A 84 17.78 27.17 -10.80
CA ARG A 84 19.04 27.82 -10.43
C ARG A 84 20.14 26.79 -10.49
N THR A 85 21.15 27.10 -11.29
CA THR A 85 22.42 26.39 -11.37
C THR A 85 23.09 26.43 -10.00
N ASP A 86 23.15 25.28 -9.33
CA ASP A 86 24.16 25.04 -8.31
C ASP A 86 24.95 23.78 -8.67
N SER A 87 26.27 23.89 -8.53
CA SER A 87 27.24 23.10 -9.27
C SER A 87 27.83 21.95 -8.46
N HIS A 88 27.81 20.75 -9.05
CA HIS A 88 28.73 19.64 -8.79
C HIS A 88 28.80 18.96 -7.40
N VAL A 89 28.14 19.43 -6.34
CA VAL A 89 28.15 18.72 -5.02
C VAL A 89 27.03 17.65 -4.92
N ARG A 90 27.04 16.62 -5.78
CA ARG A 90 25.94 15.62 -5.84
C ARG A 90 26.33 14.15 -5.63
N THR A 91 27.60 13.82 -5.39
CA THR A 91 28.07 12.42 -5.26
C THR A 91 28.25 11.92 -3.83
N ASP A 92 28.47 12.80 -2.85
CA ASP A 92 29.04 12.40 -1.54
C ASP A 92 27.99 12.30 -0.42
N LEU A 93 26.70 12.33 -0.76
CA LEU A 93 25.65 12.04 0.21
C LEU A 93 25.65 10.53 0.54
N PRO A 94 25.70 10.13 1.82
CA PRO A 94 25.91 8.74 2.23
C PRO A 94 24.77 7.83 1.75
N ARG A 95 25.08 6.55 1.52
CA ARG A 95 24.05 5.53 1.20
C ARG A 95 23.19 5.24 2.44
N PRO A 96 21.87 5.04 2.30
CA PRO A 96 21.01 4.73 3.43
C PRO A 96 21.29 3.33 3.97
N VAL A 97 21.27 3.19 5.30
CA VAL A 97 21.39 1.87 5.94
C VAL A 97 20.04 1.14 5.87
N LEU A 98 19.76 0.53 4.73
CA LEU A 98 18.63 -0.39 4.57
C LEU A 98 18.94 -1.72 5.28
N THR A 99 17.94 -2.28 5.96
CA THR A 99 18.04 -3.67 6.43
C THR A 99 18.00 -4.62 5.23
N PRO A 100 18.54 -5.86 5.33
CA PRO A 100 18.49 -6.82 4.23
C PRO A 100 17.08 -7.02 3.65
N ARG A 101 16.07 -7.08 4.52
CA ARG A 101 14.66 -7.21 4.12
C ARG A 101 14.10 -5.97 3.44
N GLU A 102 14.53 -4.77 3.81
CA GLU A 102 14.13 -3.53 3.11
C GLU A 102 14.78 -3.44 1.73
N ALA A 103 16.05 -3.85 1.58
CA ALA A 103 16.72 -3.90 0.28
C ALA A 103 16.07 -4.93 -0.66
N GLU A 104 15.72 -6.11 -0.15
CA GLU A 104 14.97 -7.16 -0.85
C GLU A 104 13.59 -6.65 -1.31
N VAL A 105 12.80 -6.07 -0.40
CA VAL A 105 11.49 -5.48 -0.73
C VAL A 105 11.61 -4.33 -1.73
N LEU A 106 12.65 -3.50 -1.64
CA LEU A 106 12.91 -2.45 -2.61
C LEU A 106 13.18 -3.06 -3.99
N ARG A 107 14.15 -3.97 -4.12
CA ARG A 107 14.53 -4.59 -5.40
C ARG A 107 13.33 -5.25 -6.07
N THR A 108 12.58 -6.10 -5.36
CA THR A 108 11.38 -6.74 -5.91
C THR A 108 10.30 -5.72 -6.29
N TRP A 109 10.13 -4.62 -5.55
CA TRP A 109 9.18 -3.56 -5.93
C TRP A 109 9.62 -2.79 -7.18
N LEU A 110 10.91 -2.67 -7.47
CA LEU A 110 11.37 -2.07 -8.72
C LEU A 110 11.05 -2.97 -9.91
N LEU A 111 11.32 -4.28 -9.78
CA LEU A 111 11.15 -5.31 -10.81
C LEU A 111 9.69 -5.66 -11.18
N VAL A 112 8.69 -5.29 -10.37
CA VAL A 112 7.28 -5.64 -10.63
C VAL A 112 6.35 -4.43 -10.66
N ASP A 113 5.27 -4.52 -11.44
CA ASP A 113 4.36 -3.40 -11.68
C ASP A 113 3.38 -3.12 -10.52
N SER A 114 3.18 -4.08 -9.62
CA SER A 114 2.13 -3.98 -8.59
C SER A 114 2.58 -4.41 -7.19
N LYS A 115 2.18 -3.63 -6.18
CA LYS A 115 2.46 -3.95 -4.76
C LYS A 115 1.89 -5.32 -4.32
N PRO A 116 0.72 -5.77 -4.80
CA PRO A 116 0.25 -7.13 -4.53
C PRO A 116 1.18 -8.23 -5.06
N ALA A 117 1.87 -8.01 -6.19
CA ALA A 117 2.85 -8.96 -6.74
C ALA A 117 4.10 -9.06 -5.84
N VAL A 118 4.63 -7.94 -5.34
CA VAL A 118 5.73 -7.95 -4.32
C VAL A 118 5.34 -8.79 -3.10
N GLY A 119 4.08 -8.69 -2.67
CA GLY A 119 3.56 -9.50 -1.56
C GLY A 119 3.52 -11.00 -1.86
N GLN A 120 3.41 -11.41 -3.13
CA GLN A 120 3.47 -12.82 -3.54
C GLN A 120 4.91 -13.31 -3.58
N GLU A 121 5.77 -12.64 -4.35
CA GLU A 121 7.19 -13.01 -4.51
C GLU A 121 7.91 -13.12 -3.16
N LEU A 122 7.62 -12.19 -2.24
CA LEU A 122 8.24 -12.14 -0.92
C LEU A 122 7.39 -12.77 0.20
N PHE A 123 6.27 -13.41 -0.14
CA PHE A 123 5.34 -14.09 0.77
C PHE A 123 4.84 -13.23 1.97
N ILE A 124 4.74 -11.90 1.82
CA ILE A 124 4.31 -10.95 2.87
C ILE A 124 2.99 -10.24 2.54
N SER A 125 2.34 -9.69 3.57
CA SER A 125 1.09 -8.95 3.36
C SER A 125 1.31 -7.63 2.59
N LEU A 126 0.30 -7.17 1.85
CA LEU A 126 0.32 -5.86 1.20
C LEU A 126 0.54 -4.71 2.20
N GLY A 127 0.01 -4.83 3.42
CA GLY A 127 0.28 -3.88 4.51
C GLY A 127 1.76 -3.86 4.90
N THR A 128 2.39 -5.02 5.00
CA THR A 128 3.83 -5.17 5.26
C THR A 128 4.68 -4.54 4.15
N VAL A 129 4.33 -4.76 2.87
CA VAL A 129 4.98 -4.11 1.72
C VAL A 129 4.89 -2.59 1.82
N ASN A 130 3.69 -2.04 2.08
CA ASN A 130 3.51 -0.60 2.27
C ASN A 130 4.36 -0.05 3.43
N THR A 131 4.37 -0.72 4.59
CA THR A 131 5.20 -0.32 5.74
C THR A 131 6.69 -0.30 5.41
N HIS A 132 7.21 -1.31 4.70
CA HIS A 132 8.60 -1.31 4.25
C HIS A 132 8.88 -0.15 3.29
N LEU A 133 8.05 0.07 2.27
CA LEU A 133 8.22 1.17 1.32
C LEU A 133 8.17 2.55 1.98
N THR A 134 7.35 2.74 3.03
CA THR A 134 7.35 3.98 3.82
C THR A 134 8.64 4.15 4.62
N ARG A 135 9.16 3.09 5.26
CA ARG A 135 10.43 3.14 6.00
C ARG A 135 11.63 3.38 5.08
N ILE A 136 11.68 2.74 3.91
CA ILE A 136 12.71 2.96 2.89
C ILE A 136 12.73 4.44 2.48
N ARG A 137 11.57 5.03 2.18
CA ARG A 137 11.48 6.46 1.84
C ARG A 137 11.92 7.38 2.98
N ALA A 138 11.57 7.05 4.22
CA ALA A 138 12.02 7.81 5.39
C ALA A 138 13.55 7.78 5.50
N LYS A 139 14.18 6.61 5.43
CA LYS A 139 15.64 6.46 5.43
C LYS A 139 16.34 7.23 4.30
N TYR A 140 15.74 7.26 3.11
CA TYR A 140 16.23 8.08 1.99
C TYR A 140 16.08 9.60 2.25
N ALA A 141 15.00 10.03 2.91
CA ALA A 141 14.81 11.43 3.29
C ALA A 141 15.73 11.87 4.43
N GLU A 142 15.97 11.02 5.43
CA GLU A 142 16.85 11.26 6.58
C GLU A 142 18.30 11.60 6.17
N ILE A 143 18.79 11.01 5.08
CA ILE A 143 20.12 11.28 4.48
C ILE A 143 20.11 12.43 3.45
N GLY A 144 19.02 13.18 3.31
CA GLY A 144 18.89 14.26 2.33
C GLY A 144 18.72 13.81 0.87
N ARG A 145 18.37 12.54 0.61
CA ARG A 145 18.15 11.99 -0.75
C ARG A 145 16.70 11.49 -0.95
N PRO A 146 15.67 12.32 -0.73
CA PRO A 146 14.27 11.90 -0.80
C PRO A 146 13.91 11.25 -2.14
N ALA A 147 13.04 10.24 -2.08
CA ALA A 147 12.61 9.43 -3.23
C ALA A 147 11.10 9.05 -3.10
N PRO A 148 10.17 10.00 -3.30
CA PRO A 148 8.74 9.73 -3.09
C PRO A 148 8.14 8.78 -4.15
N THR A 149 8.54 8.90 -5.42
CA THR A 149 7.99 8.12 -6.55
C THR A 149 8.70 6.78 -6.75
N LYS A 150 8.10 5.84 -7.50
CA LYS A 150 8.79 4.59 -7.92
C LYS A 150 10.03 4.93 -8.76
N ALA A 151 9.93 5.86 -9.70
CA ALA A 151 11.04 6.34 -10.51
C ALA A 151 12.18 6.96 -9.66
N GLY A 152 11.84 7.76 -8.63
CA GLY A 152 12.83 8.28 -7.69
C GLY A 152 13.57 7.16 -6.94
N LEU A 153 12.85 6.12 -6.51
CA LEU A 153 13.45 4.94 -5.89
C LEU A 153 14.31 4.13 -6.86
N VAL A 154 13.96 4.01 -8.15
CA VAL A 154 14.83 3.42 -9.19
C VAL A 154 16.13 4.20 -9.30
N ALA A 155 16.05 5.52 -9.51
CA ALA A 155 17.23 6.38 -9.67
C ALA A 155 18.17 6.31 -8.46
N ARG A 156 17.63 6.23 -7.23
CA ARG A 156 18.44 6.04 -6.02
C ARG A 156 18.99 4.62 -5.89
N ALA A 157 18.22 3.59 -6.20
CA ALA A 157 18.68 2.21 -6.14
C ALA A 157 19.82 1.91 -7.13
N VAL A 158 19.79 2.51 -8.34
CA VAL A 158 20.88 2.43 -9.31
C VAL A 158 22.13 3.17 -8.80
N GLN A 159 21.99 4.39 -8.26
CA GLN A 159 23.10 5.13 -7.63
C GLN A 159 23.75 4.37 -6.46
N ASP A 160 22.95 3.61 -5.72
CA ASP A 160 23.39 2.89 -4.52
C ASP A 160 23.89 1.46 -4.84
N GLY A 161 23.77 1.01 -6.10
CA GLY A 161 24.19 -0.33 -6.55
C GLY A 161 23.25 -1.47 -6.09
N LEU A 162 21.99 -1.17 -5.80
CA LEU A 162 20.98 -2.16 -5.37
C LEU A 162 20.32 -2.88 -6.56
N ILE A 163 20.31 -2.26 -7.74
CA ILE A 163 19.81 -2.79 -9.01
C ILE A 163 20.66 -2.22 -10.16
N SER A 164 20.94 -3.05 -11.16
CA SER A 164 21.64 -2.63 -12.39
C SER A 164 20.64 -2.11 -13.43
N LEU A 165 21.07 -1.28 -14.38
CA LEU A 165 20.16 -0.82 -15.45
C LEU A 165 19.70 -1.96 -16.36
N ASP A 166 20.52 -3.01 -16.49
CA ASP A 166 20.28 -4.22 -17.27
C ASP A 166 19.23 -5.16 -16.65
N GLU A 167 18.73 -4.83 -15.45
CA GLU A 167 17.74 -5.62 -14.70
C GLU A 167 16.32 -5.01 -14.73
N LEU A 168 16.13 -3.84 -15.34
CA LEU A 168 14.89 -3.06 -15.34
C LEU A 168 13.94 -3.38 -16.52
#